data_AF-A0AAD5YAA3-F1
#
_entry.id   AF-A0AAD5YAA3-F1
#
_cell.length_a   1.000
_cell.length_b   1.000
_cell.length_c   1.000
_cell.angle_alpha   90.00
_cell.angle_beta   90.00
_cell.angle_gamma   90.00
#
_symmetry.space_group_name_H-M   'P 1'
#
loop_
_entity.id
_entity.type
_entity.pdbx_description
1 polymer ?
#
loop_
_entity_poly.entity_id
_entity_poly.type
_entity_poly.pdbx_seq_one_letter_code
_entity_poly.pdbx_strand_id
1 'polypeptide(L)'
;MASSIEQKWQTRARNTDGRLAAEIEGGKWVVTTPNADWIPEVLVGRISVSYHEDGRFGAADPTQWPQIYSSRFPHFCLMPCRPTESYDARHVMWDTLTPLDFRPAFGCSLASFGVASGNVIGRLQHLVDDVIRRAQEYSDRVNSKGMRIRFTCAAMSDSFNRLSYPATFRDLNRQFISVQRFWKESVAWLTWVQDKWEHFEPSPSADVAPAPFDN
;
A
#
# COMPACT_ATOMS: atom_id res chain seq x y z
N MET A 1 18.56 -12.84 -24.55
CA MET A 1 19.89 -12.29 -24.22
C MET A 1 19.72 -11.43 -22.99
N ALA A 2 20.01 -11.98 -21.80
CA ALA A 2 19.92 -11.28 -20.53
C ALA A 2 21.24 -10.52 -20.32
N SER A 3 21.22 -9.18 -20.35
CA SER A 3 22.37 -8.40 -19.92
C SER A 3 22.43 -8.43 -18.40
N SER A 4 23.38 -9.20 -17.88
CA SER A 4 23.81 -9.15 -16.49
C SER A 4 24.36 -7.75 -16.20
N ILE A 5 23.63 -6.95 -15.41
CA ILE A 5 24.18 -5.77 -14.77
C ILE A 5 24.52 -6.20 -13.35
N GLU A 6 25.80 -6.48 -13.11
CA GLU A 6 26.35 -6.64 -11.76
C GLU A 6 26.15 -5.33 -10.98
N GLN A 7 25.17 -5.31 -10.08
CA GLN A 7 24.98 -4.22 -9.12
C GLN A 7 25.98 -4.37 -7.96
N LYS A 8 27.11 -3.65 -8.03
CA LYS A 8 28.06 -3.48 -6.91
C LYS A 8 27.53 -2.44 -5.90
N TRP A 9 26.65 -2.79 -4.97
CA TRP A 9 26.04 -1.77 -4.07
C TRP A 9 25.84 -2.17 -2.61
N GLN A 10 26.83 -2.82 -1.97
CA GLN A 10 26.73 -3.08 -0.53
C GLN A 10 28.06 -2.75 0.17
N THR A 11 28.17 -1.53 0.68
CA THR A 11 29.27 -1.16 1.57
C THR A 11 28.70 -0.94 2.97
N ARG A 12 29.24 -1.65 3.97
CA ARG A 12 28.94 -1.38 5.38
C ARG A 12 29.33 0.07 5.66
N ALA A 13 28.36 0.91 6.00
CA ALA A 13 28.58 2.34 6.14
C ALA A 13 29.52 2.59 7.32
N ARG A 14 30.75 3.02 7.05
CA ARG A 14 31.75 3.26 8.10
C ARG A 14 31.52 4.58 8.85
N ASN A 15 30.70 5.48 8.29
CA ASN A 15 30.56 6.88 8.73
C ASN A 15 29.09 7.32 8.98
N THR A 16 28.15 6.39 9.08
CA THR A 16 26.75 6.69 9.41
C THR A 16 26.26 5.72 10.47
N ASP A 17 25.33 6.14 11.34
CA ASP A 17 24.65 5.24 12.29
C ASP A 17 23.80 4.15 11.60
N GLY A 18 23.70 4.20 10.27
CA GLY A 18 23.08 3.18 9.44
C GLY A 18 23.88 1.89 9.36
N ARG A 19 23.20 0.75 9.52
CA ARG A 19 23.72 -0.61 9.27
C ARG A 19 24.14 -0.79 7.82
N LEU A 20 23.39 -0.21 6.88
CA LEU A 20 23.70 -0.17 5.45
C LEU A 20 23.48 1.22 4.88
N ALA A 21 24.21 1.53 3.81
CA ALA A 21 24.02 2.73 2.99
C ALA A 21 24.10 2.39 1.50
N ALA A 22 23.32 3.10 0.69
CA ALA A 22 23.37 3.04 -0.77
C ALA A 22 23.33 4.44 -1.35
N GLU A 23 24.12 4.66 -2.40
CA GLU A 23 24.10 5.89 -3.19
C GLU A 23 23.07 5.77 -4.31
N ILE A 24 22.31 6.84 -4.54
CA ILE A 24 21.25 6.92 -5.56
C ILE A 24 21.56 8.09 -6.50
N GLU A 25 21.18 7.96 -7.77
CA GLU A 25 21.47 8.94 -8.84
C GLU A 25 22.96 9.30 -8.94
N GLY A 26 23.85 8.31 -8.88
CA GLY A 26 25.29 8.54 -9.02
C GLY A 26 25.93 9.33 -7.88
N GLY A 27 25.40 9.17 -6.66
CA GLY A 27 25.96 9.79 -5.44
C GLY A 27 25.27 11.09 -5.01
N LYS A 28 24.22 11.53 -5.73
CA LYS A 28 23.47 12.74 -5.36
C LYS A 28 22.70 12.59 -4.06
N TRP A 29 22.20 11.37 -3.79
CA TRP A 29 21.48 11.05 -2.56
C TRP A 29 22.09 9.81 -1.91
N VAL A 30 22.07 9.79 -0.58
CA VAL A 30 22.46 8.61 0.21
C VAL A 30 21.25 8.17 1.02
N VAL A 31 20.87 6.90 0.86
CA VAL A 31 19.87 6.27 1.73
C VAL A 31 20.57 5.34 2.68
N THR A 32 20.25 5.49 3.96
CA THR A 32 20.78 4.67 5.04
C THR A 32 19.65 3.95 5.75
N THR A 33 19.88 2.73 6.20
CA THR A 33 18.96 2.00 7.07
C THR A 33 19.64 1.59 8.37
N PRO A 34 19.06 1.89 9.55
CA PRO A 34 19.65 1.50 10.83
C PRO A 34 19.39 0.03 11.17
N ASN A 35 18.32 -0.56 10.63
CA ASN A 35 17.78 -1.83 11.11
C ASN A 35 17.56 -2.89 10.02
N ALA A 36 17.59 -2.52 8.74
CA ALA A 36 17.47 -3.47 7.64
C ALA A 36 18.84 -3.90 7.11
N ASP A 37 18.88 -5.11 6.56
CA ASP A 37 19.99 -5.70 5.81
C ASP A 37 19.83 -5.56 4.28
N TRP A 38 18.86 -4.74 3.86
CA TRP A 38 18.61 -4.37 2.48
C TRP A 38 18.18 -2.91 2.40
N ILE A 39 18.39 -2.27 1.24
CA ILE A 39 17.88 -0.93 0.94
C ILE A 39 16.93 -1.05 -0.26
N PRO A 40 15.69 -0.52 -0.17
CA PRO A 40 14.77 -0.50 -1.29
C PRO A 40 15.35 0.31 -2.44
N GLU A 41 15.07 -0.13 -3.67
CA GLU A 41 15.21 0.72 -4.84
C GLU A 41 14.36 1.99 -4.65
N VAL A 42 14.99 3.15 -4.73
CA VAL A 42 14.30 4.43 -4.61
C VAL A 42 14.02 4.96 -6.01
N LEU A 43 12.74 5.04 -6.35
CA LEU A 43 12.33 5.65 -7.60
C LEU A 43 12.38 7.18 -7.47
N VAL A 44 13.30 7.81 -8.21
CA VAL A 44 13.46 9.27 -8.24
C VAL A 44 13.05 9.82 -9.61
N GLY A 45 12.40 10.98 -9.63
CA GLY A 45 12.02 11.68 -10.86
C GLY A 45 10.67 11.24 -11.43
N ARG A 46 10.53 11.37 -12.76
CA ARG A 46 9.26 11.08 -13.46
C ARG A 46 9.12 9.58 -13.70
N ILE A 47 8.26 8.94 -12.91
CA ILE A 47 7.94 7.52 -13.05
C ILE A 47 6.73 7.30 -13.95
N SER A 48 6.81 6.28 -14.81
CA SER A 48 5.64 5.77 -15.52
C SER A 48 5.01 4.66 -14.70
N VAL A 49 3.69 4.74 -14.48
CA VAL A 49 2.94 3.79 -13.66
C VAL A 49 2.07 2.94 -14.56
N SER A 50 2.26 1.63 -14.52
CA SER A 50 1.50 0.65 -15.32
C SER A 50 1.09 -0.55 -14.49
N TYR A 51 -0.02 -1.18 -14.88
CA TYR A 51 -0.44 -2.46 -14.30
C TYR A 51 0.47 -3.59 -14.79
N HIS A 52 0.94 -4.41 -13.86
CA HIS A 52 1.64 -5.66 -14.13
C HIS A 52 0.66 -6.83 -14.22
N GLU A 53 1.14 -8.00 -14.65
CA GLU A 53 0.32 -9.22 -14.79
C GLU A 53 -0.30 -9.67 -13.46
N ASP A 54 0.39 -9.40 -12.34
CA ASP A 54 -0.10 -9.67 -10.99
C ASP A 54 -1.17 -8.66 -10.51
N GLY A 55 -1.51 -7.67 -11.34
CA GLY A 55 -2.51 -6.65 -11.07
C GLY A 55 -2.02 -5.47 -10.23
N ARG A 56 -0.72 -5.39 -9.90
CA ARG A 56 -0.12 -4.30 -9.12
C ARG A 56 0.69 -3.33 -9.97
N PHE A 57 1.26 -2.31 -9.31
CA PHE A 57 2.05 -1.26 -9.94
C PHE A 57 3.56 -1.36 -9.66
N GLY A 58 4.03 -2.51 -9.16
CA GLY A 58 5.45 -2.73 -8.86
C GLY A 58 5.99 -1.74 -7.83
N ALA A 59 7.21 -1.26 -8.04
CA ALA A 59 7.90 -0.34 -7.12
C ALA A 59 7.23 1.04 -6.97
N ALA A 60 6.32 1.40 -7.88
CA ALA A 60 5.50 2.62 -7.76
C ALA A 60 4.28 2.44 -6.86
N ASP A 61 4.00 1.23 -6.37
CA ASP A 61 2.89 0.97 -5.47
C ASP A 61 3.28 1.22 -4.00
N PRO A 62 2.73 2.25 -3.33
CA PRO A 62 3.03 2.53 -1.93
C PRO A 62 2.58 1.41 -0.97
N THR A 63 1.69 0.52 -1.41
CA THR A 63 1.19 -0.60 -0.60
C THR A 63 2.06 -1.85 -0.67
N GLN A 64 3.10 -1.82 -1.51
CA GLN A 64 4.03 -2.93 -1.72
C GLN A 64 5.48 -2.53 -1.55
N TRP A 65 5.82 -1.30 -1.90
CA TRP A 65 7.20 -0.83 -1.96
C TRP A 65 7.38 0.45 -1.12
N PRO A 66 8.44 0.54 -0.29
CA PRO A 66 8.73 1.75 0.46
C PRO A 66 8.81 2.98 -0.46
N GLN A 67 8.20 4.08 -0.03
CA GLN A 67 8.21 5.35 -0.77
C GLN A 67 8.98 6.43 -0.01
N ILE A 68 9.42 7.45 -0.75
CA ILE A 68 9.89 8.70 -0.15
C ILE A 68 8.74 9.30 0.67
N TYR A 69 9.06 9.77 1.88
CA TYR A 69 8.08 10.39 2.75
C TYR A 69 7.40 11.58 2.06
N SER A 70 6.08 11.68 2.23
CA SER A 70 5.26 12.77 1.72
C SER A 70 4.34 13.27 2.82
N SER A 71 4.46 14.56 3.16
CA SER A 71 3.60 15.22 4.15
C SER A 71 2.11 15.22 3.77
N ARG A 72 1.80 15.04 2.47
CA ARG A 72 0.42 14.87 1.98
C ARG A 72 -0.18 13.50 2.32
N PHE A 73 0.67 12.49 2.51
CA PHE A 73 0.27 11.11 2.78
C PHE A 73 1.14 10.53 3.91
N PRO A 74 1.14 11.15 5.11
CA PRO A 74 2.11 10.82 6.15
C PRO A 74 1.91 9.40 6.69
N HIS A 75 0.66 8.92 6.68
CA HIS A 75 0.28 7.56 7.07
C HIS A 75 0.87 6.45 6.18
N PHE A 76 1.41 6.75 5.00
CA PHE A 76 2.01 5.73 4.13
C PHE A 76 3.24 5.06 4.78
N CYS A 77 3.90 5.70 5.75
CA CYS A 77 4.96 5.04 6.52
C CYS A 77 4.45 3.94 7.46
N LEU A 78 3.13 3.88 7.71
CA LEU A 78 2.46 2.90 8.56
C LEU A 78 1.72 1.84 7.74
N MET A 79 2.05 1.67 6.46
CA MET A 79 1.50 0.59 5.66
C MET A 79 1.76 -0.75 6.36
N PRO A 80 0.74 -1.60 6.55
CA PRO A 80 0.94 -2.86 7.23
C PRO A 80 1.89 -3.75 6.43
N CYS A 81 2.73 -4.50 7.15
CA CYS A 81 3.55 -5.56 6.59
C CYS A 81 2.77 -6.88 6.57
N ARG A 82 3.20 -7.81 5.71
CA ARG A 82 2.69 -9.18 5.74
C ARG A 82 2.94 -9.75 7.15
N PRO A 83 1.93 -10.35 7.81
CA PRO A 83 2.12 -11.00 9.10
C PRO A 83 3.22 -12.08 9.03
N THR A 84 3.92 -12.29 10.14
CA THR A 84 4.91 -13.37 10.29
C THR A 84 4.24 -14.70 10.62
N GLU A 85 3.16 -14.65 11.39
CA GLU A 85 2.43 -15.83 11.86
C GLU A 85 1.59 -16.44 10.74
N SER A 86 1.89 -17.70 10.37
CA SER A 86 1.29 -18.37 9.22
C SER A 86 -0.23 -18.54 9.28
N TYR A 87 -0.81 -18.49 10.48
CA TYR A 87 -2.25 -18.65 10.74
C TYR A 87 -3.02 -17.32 10.74
N ASP A 88 -2.34 -16.19 10.49
CA ASP A 88 -2.98 -14.89 10.49
C ASP A 88 -3.92 -14.73 9.28
N ALA A 89 -5.20 -14.48 9.56
CA ALA A 89 -6.22 -14.33 8.53
C ALA A 89 -5.92 -13.16 7.55
N ARG A 90 -5.13 -12.17 7.98
CA ARG A 90 -4.75 -11.01 7.15
C ARG A 90 -3.84 -11.38 5.98
N HIS A 91 -3.26 -12.58 5.94
CA HIS A 91 -2.41 -13.02 4.82
C HIS A 91 -3.04 -12.81 3.44
N VAL A 92 -4.37 -12.94 3.33
CA VAL A 92 -5.11 -12.70 2.08
C VAL A 92 -4.87 -11.30 1.48
N MET A 93 -4.45 -10.32 2.29
CA MET A 93 -4.13 -8.96 1.84
C MET A 93 -2.77 -8.85 1.12
N TRP A 94 -1.98 -9.92 1.10
CA TRP A 94 -0.71 -10.03 0.35
C TRP A 94 -0.69 -11.21 -0.63
N ASP A 95 -1.75 -12.00 -0.69
CA ASP A 95 -1.87 -13.10 -1.64
C ASP A 95 -2.11 -12.58 -3.07
N THR A 96 -1.93 -13.44 -4.06
CA THR A 96 -2.27 -13.17 -5.46
C THR A 96 -3.46 -14.03 -5.85
N LEU A 97 -4.42 -13.46 -6.57
CA LEU A 97 -5.56 -14.23 -7.06
C LEU A 97 -5.08 -15.26 -8.09
N THR A 98 -5.54 -16.51 -7.96
CA THR A 98 -5.17 -17.58 -8.88
C THR A 98 -6.34 -17.98 -9.77
N PRO A 99 -6.12 -18.66 -10.91
CA PRO A 99 -7.22 -19.18 -11.72
C PRO A 99 -8.15 -20.15 -10.96
N LEU A 100 -7.69 -20.79 -9.87
CA LEU A 100 -8.52 -21.65 -9.03
C LEU A 100 -9.56 -20.87 -8.21
N ASP A 101 -9.30 -19.58 -8.01
CA ASP A 101 -10.21 -18.66 -7.33
C ASP A 101 -11.27 -18.08 -8.28
N PHE A 102 -11.21 -18.40 -9.57
CA PHE A 102 -12.16 -17.95 -10.59
C PHE A 102 -13.24 -18.99 -10.84
N ARG A 103 -14.50 -18.61 -10.69
CA ARG A 103 -15.65 -19.49 -10.94
C ARG A 103 -16.41 -19.00 -12.16
N PRO A 104 -16.56 -19.81 -13.22
CA PRO A 104 -17.34 -19.44 -14.40
C PRO A 104 -18.74 -18.97 -14.01
N ALA A 105 -19.21 -17.89 -14.65
CA ALA A 105 -20.52 -17.33 -14.36
C ALA A 105 -21.63 -18.25 -14.90
N PHE A 106 -22.59 -18.60 -14.04
CA PHE A 106 -23.73 -19.41 -14.46
C PHE A 106 -24.55 -18.69 -15.53
N GLY A 107 -24.95 -19.41 -16.58
CA GLY A 107 -25.74 -18.86 -17.68
C GLY A 107 -24.96 -17.98 -18.68
N CYS A 108 -23.64 -17.87 -18.55
CA CYS A 108 -22.81 -17.20 -19.54
C CYS A 108 -22.26 -18.21 -20.56
N SER A 109 -22.52 -17.99 -21.85
CA SER A 109 -21.95 -18.80 -22.94
C SER A 109 -20.44 -18.54 -23.15
N LEU A 110 -19.93 -17.44 -22.61
CA LEU A 110 -18.51 -17.07 -22.69
C LEU A 110 -17.77 -17.58 -21.46
N ALA A 111 -16.96 -18.63 -21.64
CA ALA A 111 -16.12 -19.22 -20.59
C ALA A 111 -15.11 -18.25 -19.96
N SER A 112 -14.90 -17.08 -20.57
CA SER A 112 -14.00 -16.03 -20.10
C SER A 112 -14.57 -15.19 -18.95
N PHE A 113 -15.86 -15.30 -18.63
CA PHE A 113 -16.51 -14.53 -17.57
C PHE A 113 -16.82 -15.40 -16.35
N GLY A 114 -16.60 -14.81 -15.18
CA GLY A 114 -16.74 -15.49 -13.90
C GLY A 114 -16.76 -14.53 -12.73
N VAL A 115 -16.80 -15.11 -11.54
CA VAL A 115 -16.80 -14.42 -10.24
C VAL A 115 -15.68 -14.96 -9.37
N ALA A 116 -15.31 -14.23 -8.33
CA ALA A 116 -14.39 -14.75 -7.32
C ALA A 116 -15.04 -15.91 -6.55
N SER A 117 -14.22 -16.86 -6.12
CA SER A 117 -14.68 -17.99 -5.32
C SER A 117 -15.21 -17.52 -3.95
N GLY A 118 -16.22 -18.22 -3.42
CA GLY A 118 -16.75 -17.93 -2.08
C GLY A 118 -15.69 -18.00 -0.97
N ASN A 119 -14.63 -18.80 -1.17
CA ASN A 119 -13.49 -18.85 -0.24
C ASN A 119 -12.72 -17.52 -0.21
N VAL A 120 -12.42 -16.92 -1.38
CA VAL A 120 -11.74 -15.61 -1.43
C VAL A 120 -12.63 -14.52 -0.82
N ILE A 121 -13.92 -14.51 -1.17
CA ILE A 121 -14.88 -13.55 -0.64
C ILE A 121 -14.95 -13.66 0.89
N GLY A 122 -15.12 -14.87 1.44
CA GLY A 122 -15.19 -15.10 2.88
C GLY A 122 -13.92 -14.69 3.63
N ARG A 123 -12.74 -14.97 3.07
CA ARG A 123 -11.46 -14.54 3.66
C ARG A 123 -11.31 -13.02 3.71
N LEU A 124 -11.86 -12.29 2.73
CA LEU A 124 -11.81 -10.83 2.69
C LEU A 124 -12.89 -10.16 3.55
N GLN A 125 -14.10 -10.73 3.60
CA GLN A 125 -15.29 -10.13 4.21
C GLN A 125 -15.03 -9.59 5.62
N HIS A 126 -14.54 -10.44 6.53
CA HIS A 126 -14.32 -10.04 7.92
C HIS A 126 -13.28 -8.91 8.08
N LEU A 127 -12.27 -8.86 7.20
CA LEU A 127 -11.24 -7.82 7.21
C LEU A 127 -11.76 -6.48 6.67
N VAL A 128 -12.59 -6.54 5.64
CA VAL A 128 -13.27 -5.38 5.05
C VAL A 128 -14.25 -4.79 6.08
N ASP A 129 -15.08 -5.63 6.68
CA ASP A 129 -16.06 -5.22 7.70
C ASP A 129 -15.40 -4.62 8.93
N ASP A 130 -14.28 -5.19 9.40
CA ASP A 130 -13.53 -4.63 10.54
C ASP A 130 -13.05 -3.21 10.27
N VAL A 131 -12.44 -2.96 9.11
CA VAL A 131 -11.95 -1.63 8.74
C VAL A 131 -13.09 -0.62 8.60
N ILE A 132 -14.21 -1.02 7.99
CA ILE A 132 -15.40 -0.17 7.87
C ILE A 132 -15.94 0.19 9.25
N ARG A 133 -16.09 -0.80 10.14
CA ARG A 133 -16.54 -0.59 11.52
C ARG A 133 -15.62 0.38 12.27
N ARG A 134 -14.29 0.18 12.20
CA ARG A 134 -13.31 1.06 12.86
C ARG A 134 -13.34 2.49 12.30
N ALA A 135 -13.53 2.65 11.00
CA ALA A 135 -13.67 3.96 10.37
C ALA A 135 -14.95 4.69 10.81
N GLN A 136 -16.04 3.96 10.99
CA GLN A 136 -17.30 4.47 11.52
C GLN A 136 -17.11 4.94 12.97
N GLU A 137 -16.57 4.08 13.84
CA GLU A 137 -16.30 4.39 15.25
C GLU A 137 -15.39 5.62 15.40
N TYR A 138 -14.35 5.72 14.58
CA TYR A 138 -13.51 6.91 14.56
C TYR A 138 -14.31 8.16 14.19
N SER A 139 -15.07 8.10 13.10
CA SER A 139 -15.85 9.24 12.60
C SER A 139 -16.87 9.75 13.62
N ASP A 140 -17.52 8.82 14.33
CA ASP A 140 -18.49 9.12 15.38
C ASP A 140 -17.79 9.76 16.60
N ARG A 141 -16.62 9.23 17.00
CA ARG A 141 -15.83 9.76 18.12
C ARG A 141 -15.33 11.18 17.88
N VAL A 142 -14.79 11.48 16.70
CA VAL A 142 -14.22 12.80 16.41
C VAL A 142 -15.24 13.79 15.84
N ASN A 143 -16.51 13.38 15.69
CA ASN A 143 -17.56 14.13 15.01
C ASN A 143 -17.10 14.77 13.68
N SER A 144 -16.23 14.05 12.95
CA SER A 144 -15.56 14.55 11.74
C SER A 144 -15.61 13.50 10.65
N LYS A 145 -16.00 13.95 9.45
CA LYS A 145 -16.15 13.10 8.27
C LYS A 145 -14.88 13.11 7.45
N GLY A 146 -13.79 12.60 8.01
CA GLY A 146 -12.48 12.53 7.35
C GLY A 146 -12.61 12.07 5.89
N MET A 147 -12.34 12.95 4.93
CA MET A 147 -12.63 12.70 3.52
C MET A 147 -11.84 11.51 2.96
N ARG A 148 -10.60 11.32 3.45
CA ARG A 148 -9.70 10.24 3.02
C ARG A 148 -10.24 8.86 3.40
N ILE A 149 -10.50 8.61 4.69
CA ILE A 149 -10.95 7.30 5.15
C ILE A 149 -12.30 6.92 4.57
N ARG A 150 -13.21 7.89 4.38
CA ARG A 150 -14.48 7.66 3.68
C ARG A 150 -14.28 7.24 2.23
N PHE A 151 -13.36 7.91 1.52
CA PHE A 151 -13.03 7.55 0.15
C PHE A 151 -12.44 6.14 0.06
N THR A 152 -11.45 5.82 0.90
CA THR A 152 -10.80 4.50 0.86
C THR A 152 -11.76 3.38 1.27
N CYS A 153 -12.60 3.59 2.29
CA CYS A 153 -13.65 2.64 2.65
C CYS A 153 -14.66 2.42 1.52
N ALA A 154 -15.16 3.49 0.89
CA ALA A 154 -16.10 3.37 -0.22
C ALA A 154 -15.47 2.62 -1.41
N ALA A 155 -14.25 2.99 -1.80
CA ALA A 155 -13.54 2.33 -2.89
C ALA A 155 -13.22 0.86 -2.59
N MET A 156 -12.90 0.53 -1.33
CA MET A 156 -12.71 -0.84 -0.84
C MET A 156 -14.01 -1.64 -0.96
N SER A 157 -15.13 -1.12 -0.43
CA SER A 157 -16.43 -1.79 -0.47
C SER A 157 -16.92 -2.01 -1.90
N ASP A 158 -16.78 -1.01 -2.77
CA ASP A 158 -17.15 -1.13 -4.18
C ASP A 158 -16.32 -2.20 -4.89
N SER A 159 -15.00 -2.21 -4.65
CA SER A 159 -14.10 -3.22 -5.24
C SER A 159 -14.44 -4.61 -4.73
N PHE A 160 -14.75 -4.74 -3.44
CA PHE A 160 -15.14 -6.00 -2.81
C PHE A 160 -16.46 -6.52 -3.37
N ASN A 161 -17.49 -5.68 -3.49
CA ASN A 161 -18.78 -6.04 -4.08
C ASN A 161 -18.64 -6.55 -5.52
N ARG A 162 -17.74 -5.92 -6.30
CA ARG A 162 -17.48 -6.31 -7.69
C ARG A 162 -16.84 -7.68 -7.84
N LEU A 163 -16.27 -8.27 -6.79
CA LEU A 163 -15.77 -9.66 -6.83
C LEU A 163 -16.90 -10.68 -7.07
N SER A 164 -18.13 -10.31 -6.74
CA SER A 164 -19.33 -11.13 -6.95
C SER A 164 -20.02 -10.88 -8.29
N TYR A 165 -19.51 -9.96 -9.12
CA TYR A 165 -20.08 -9.64 -10.42
C TYR A 165 -19.32 -10.36 -11.56
N PRO A 166 -20.03 -10.88 -12.58
CA PRO A 166 -19.39 -11.50 -13.73
C PRO A 166 -18.39 -10.56 -14.41
N ALA A 167 -17.11 -10.94 -14.44
CA ALA A 167 -16.04 -10.22 -15.11
C ALA A 167 -14.97 -11.18 -15.62
N THR A 168 -14.02 -10.67 -16.41
CA THR A 168 -12.85 -11.46 -16.81
C THR A 168 -11.92 -11.71 -15.63
N PHE A 169 -11.10 -12.76 -15.67
CA PHE A 169 -10.11 -13.01 -14.61
C PHE A 169 -9.19 -11.80 -14.36
N ARG A 170 -8.76 -11.13 -15.43
CA ARG A 170 -7.94 -9.91 -15.34
C ARG A 170 -8.66 -8.80 -14.57
N ASP A 171 -9.94 -8.58 -14.85
CA ASP A 171 -10.69 -7.51 -14.22
C ASP A 171 -11.05 -7.85 -12.77
N LEU A 172 -11.33 -9.13 -12.46
CA LEU A 172 -11.45 -9.60 -11.08
C LEU A 172 -10.16 -9.44 -10.29
N ASN A 173 -9.00 -9.77 -10.89
CA ASN A 173 -7.71 -9.57 -10.22
C ASN A 173 -7.51 -8.09 -9.88
N ARG A 174 -7.88 -7.16 -10.78
CA ARG A 174 -7.83 -5.72 -10.49
C ARG A 174 -8.71 -5.34 -9.30
N GLN A 175 -9.94 -5.87 -9.23
CA GLN A 175 -10.81 -5.62 -8.08
C GLN A 175 -10.21 -6.18 -6.78
N PHE A 176 -9.67 -7.39 -6.82
CA PHE A 176 -9.02 -8.03 -5.69
C PHE A 176 -7.83 -7.20 -5.17
N ILE A 177 -6.93 -6.76 -6.05
CA ILE A 177 -5.82 -5.87 -5.70
C ILE A 177 -6.32 -4.52 -5.16
N SER A 178 -7.43 -4.01 -5.70
CA SER A 178 -8.01 -2.74 -5.23
C SER A 178 -8.54 -2.88 -3.80
N VAL A 179 -9.18 -4.00 -3.45
CA VAL A 179 -9.55 -4.31 -2.06
C VAL A 179 -8.31 -4.31 -1.17
N GLN A 180 -7.26 -5.04 -1.54
CA GLN A 180 -6.02 -5.10 -0.76
C GLN A 180 -5.41 -3.71 -0.55
N ARG A 181 -5.32 -2.90 -1.61
CA ARG A 181 -4.76 -1.55 -1.58
C ARG A 181 -5.52 -0.65 -0.62
N PHE A 182 -6.83 -0.55 -0.79
CA PHE A 182 -7.63 0.35 0.03
C PHE A 182 -7.76 -0.14 1.47
N TRP A 183 -7.73 -1.46 1.71
CA TRP A 183 -7.66 -2.01 3.04
C TRP A 183 -6.37 -1.59 3.75
N LYS A 184 -5.21 -1.78 3.11
CA LYS A 184 -3.89 -1.41 3.67
C LYS A 184 -3.81 0.09 3.95
N GLU A 185 -4.26 0.92 3.01
CA GLU A 185 -4.29 2.38 3.17
C GLU A 185 -5.20 2.79 4.33
N SER A 186 -6.39 2.20 4.45
CA SER A 186 -7.32 2.50 5.53
C SER A 186 -6.78 2.09 6.89
N VAL A 187 -6.16 0.90 7.00
CA VAL A 187 -5.50 0.44 8.24
C VAL A 187 -4.39 1.41 8.63
N ALA A 188 -3.49 1.74 7.70
CA ALA A 188 -2.37 2.66 7.96
C ALA A 188 -2.86 4.04 8.38
N TRP A 189 -3.91 4.54 7.73
CA TRP A 189 -4.54 5.83 8.07
C TRP A 189 -5.16 5.80 9.45
N LEU A 190 -5.92 4.76 9.80
CA LEU A 190 -6.54 4.60 11.11
C LEU A 190 -5.47 4.54 12.21
N THR A 191 -4.40 3.75 12.02
CA THR A 191 -3.25 3.71 12.94
C THR A 191 -2.60 5.08 13.07
N TRP A 192 -2.42 5.82 11.98
CA TRP A 192 -1.85 7.17 12.04
C TRP A 192 -2.69 8.12 12.89
N VAL A 193 -4.01 8.16 12.68
CA VAL A 193 -4.88 9.09 13.43
C VAL A 193 -5.15 8.64 14.86
N GLN A 194 -5.04 7.34 15.16
CA GLN A 194 -5.23 6.79 16.50
C GLN A 194 -3.96 6.88 17.35
N ASP A 195 -2.79 6.59 16.77
CA ASP A 195 -1.54 6.43 17.54
C ASP A 195 -0.57 7.62 17.42
N LYS A 196 -0.69 8.43 16.37
CA LYS A 196 0.34 9.46 16.04
C LYS A 196 -0.15 10.89 16.04
N TRP A 197 -1.44 11.15 15.79
CA TRP A 197 -1.93 12.54 15.76
C TRP A 197 -1.81 13.24 17.13
N GLU A 198 -1.99 12.52 18.24
CA GLU A 198 -1.86 13.09 19.60
C GLU A 198 -0.43 13.51 19.98
N HIS A 199 0.59 13.07 19.23
CA HIS A 199 2.01 13.33 19.54
C HIS A 199 2.73 14.21 18.51
N PHE A 200 2.04 14.64 17.46
CA PHE A 200 2.60 15.40 16.35
C PHE A 200 1.84 16.72 16.14
N GLU A 201 1.37 17.37 17.21
CA GLU A 201 1.14 18.81 17.11
C GLU A 201 2.51 19.48 16.93
N PRO A 202 2.79 20.13 15.79
CA PRO A 202 3.92 21.05 15.76
C PRO A 202 3.65 22.09 16.84
N SER A 203 4.61 22.29 17.73
CA SER A 203 4.60 23.45 18.63
C SER A 203 4.20 24.69 17.81
N PRO A 204 3.27 25.55 18.27
CA PRO A 204 2.89 26.77 17.58
C PRO A 204 4.00 27.83 17.51
N SER A 205 5.28 27.43 17.52
CA SER A 205 6.45 28.30 17.55
C SER A 205 7.47 28.03 16.43
N ALA A 206 7.02 27.55 15.27
CA ALA A 206 7.88 27.45 14.08
C ALA A 206 7.28 28.15 12.86
N ASP A 207 6.64 29.31 13.06
CA ASP A 207 6.59 30.34 12.02
C ASP A 207 7.97 31.01 11.92
N VAL A 208 8.96 30.26 11.42
CA VAL A 208 10.14 30.88 10.83
C VAL A 208 9.79 31.10 9.38
N ALA A 209 9.41 32.34 9.07
CA ALA A 209 9.23 32.79 7.70
C ALA A 209 10.46 32.36 6.86
N PRO A 210 10.27 31.80 5.65
CA PRO A 210 11.41 31.52 4.78
C PRO A 210 12.14 32.84 4.51
N ALA A 211 13.45 32.84 4.73
CA ALA A 211 14.29 33.98 4.37
C ALA A 211 14.07 34.33 2.89
N PRO A 212 13.94 35.61 2.53
CA PRO A 212 13.79 36.00 1.14
C PRO A 212 15.01 35.52 0.36
N PHE A 213 14.76 34.93 -0.82
CA PHE A 213 15.83 34.65 -1.76
C PHE A 213 16.40 35.99 -2.23
N ASP A 214 17.65 36.27 -1.85
CA ASP A 214 18.41 37.35 -2.44
C ASP A 214 18.66 37.03 -3.92
N ASN A 215 18.30 37.99 -4.79
CA ASN A 215 18.57 37.96 -6.24
C ASN A 215 20.04 38.23 -6.55
#